data_AF-A0A2W2EH96-F1
#
_entry.id   AF-A0A2W2EH96-F1
#
_cell.length_a   1.000
_cell.length_b   1.000
_cell.length_c   1.000
_cell.angle_alpha   90.00
_cell.angle_beta   90.00
_cell.angle_gamma   90.00
#
_symmetry.space_group_name_H-M   'P 1'
#
loop_
_entity.id
_entity.type
_entity.pdbx_description
1 polymer ?
#
loop_
_entity_poly.entity_id
_entity_poly.type
_entity_poly.pdbx_seq_one_letter_code
_entity_poly.pdbx_strand_id
1 'polypeptide(L)'
;MAGHDPADVERRLRAGERVTVPELAAVFERDRTTVYRWVVKRKLIKSRMSPGGGEVEIEPEDALRALANWRAGRPLDAEPDREA
;
A
#
# COMPACT_ATOMS: atom_id res chain seq x y z
N MET A 1 -16.42 -13.87 2.17
CA MET A 1 -15.60 -12.65 2.31
C MET A 1 -14.65 -12.63 1.14
N ALA A 2 -14.65 -11.58 0.31
CA ALA A 2 -13.66 -11.43 -0.75
C ALA A 2 -12.29 -11.31 -0.09
N GLY A 3 -11.58 -12.43 0.02
CA GLY A 3 -10.18 -12.42 0.42
C GLY A 3 -9.42 -11.71 -0.68
N HIS A 4 -8.94 -10.51 -0.42
CA HIS A 4 -7.96 -9.89 -1.29
C HIS A 4 -6.69 -10.72 -1.15
N ASP A 5 -6.53 -11.70 -2.05
CA ASP A 5 -5.37 -12.56 -2.06
C ASP A 5 -4.12 -11.70 -2.32
N PRO A 6 -3.08 -11.77 -1.47
CA PRO A 6 -1.86 -10.98 -1.67
C PRO A 6 -1.20 -11.22 -3.02
N ALA A 7 -1.31 -12.43 -3.59
CA ALA A 7 -0.75 -12.74 -4.89
C ALA A 7 -1.55 -12.13 -6.05
N ASP A 8 -2.88 -12.01 -5.91
CA ASP A 8 -3.71 -11.28 -6.90
C ASP A 8 -3.35 -9.79 -6.92
N VAL A 9 -3.27 -9.16 -5.74
CA VAL A 9 -2.89 -7.75 -5.60
C VAL A 9 -1.48 -7.53 -6.14
N GLU A 10 -0.51 -8.39 -5.81
CA GLU A 10 0.85 -8.32 -6.36
C GLU A 10 0.87 -8.44 -7.90
N ARG A 11 0.07 -9.36 -8.47
CA ARG A 11 -0.03 -9.54 -9.92
C ARG A 11 -0.56 -8.29 -10.62
N ARG A 12 -1.60 -7.67 -10.07
CA ARG A 12 -2.20 -6.42 -10.58
C ARG A 12 -1.21 -5.27 -10.52
N LEU A 13 -0.51 -5.13 -9.39
CA LEU A 13 0.52 -4.11 -9.23
C LEU A 13 1.68 -4.27 -10.21
N ARG A 14 2.11 -5.52 -10.47
CA ARG A 14 3.12 -5.80 -11.52
C ARG A 14 2.61 -5.50 -12.93
N ALA A 15 1.31 -5.60 -13.17
CA ALA A 15 0.69 -5.18 -14.43
C ALA A 15 0.56 -3.65 -14.56
N GLY A 16 0.96 -2.89 -13.53
CA GLY A 16 0.88 -1.43 -13.50
C GLY A 16 -0.46 -0.90 -13.00
N GLU A 17 -1.35 -1.76 -12.49
CA GLU A 17 -2.59 -1.31 -11.86
C GLU A 17 -2.30 -0.68 -10.50
N ARG A 18 -3.02 0.41 -10.20
CA ARG A 18 -3.01 1.02 -8.88
C ARG A 18 -3.99 0.30 -7.97
N VAL A 19 -3.70 0.37 -6.67
CA VAL A 19 -4.56 -0.19 -5.62
C VAL A 19 -4.90 0.88 -4.62
N THR A 20 -5.99 0.70 -3.90
CA THR A 20 -6.48 1.66 -2.92
C THR A 20 -6.00 1.32 -1.51
N VAL A 21 -6.06 2.29 -0.59
CA VAL A 21 -5.82 2.07 0.84
C VAL A 21 -6.65 0.92 1.43
N PRO A 22 -7.97 0.80 1.20
CA PRO A 22 -8.75 -0.34 1.70
C PRO A 22 -8.28 -1.69 1.17
N GLU A 23 -7.90 -1.79 -0.11
CA GLU A 23 -7.34 -3.03 -0.67
C GLU A 23 -6.02 -3.42 0.01
N LEU A 24 -5.10 -2.47 0.15
CA LEU A 24 -3.80 -2.72 0.79
C LEU A 24 -3.94 -3.07 2.28
N ALA A 25 -4.89 -2.42 2.97
CA ALA A 25 -5.21 -2.69 4.36
C ALA A 25 -5.77 -4.11 4.58
N ALA A 26 -6.60 -4.58 3.65
CA ALA A 26 -7.10 -5.96 3.68
C ALA A 26 -5.96 -6.98 3.53
N VAL A 27 -5.01 -6.73 2.62
CA VAL A 27 -3.85 -7.63 2.41
C VAL A 27 -2.94 -7.69 3.63
N PHE A 28 -2.69 -6.54 4.27
CA PHE A 28 -1.83 -6.48 5.45
C PHE A 28 -2.52 -6.94 6.74
N GLU A 29 -3.82 -7.27 6.67
CA GLU A 29 -4.66 -7.56 7.84
C GLU A 29 -4.58 -6.42 8.88
N ARG A 30 -4.62 -5.17 8.40
CA ARG A 30 -4.51 -3.95 9.21
C ARG A 30 -5.68 -3.00 9.02
N ASP A 31 -5.87 -2.11 9.98
CA ASP A 31 -6.82 -1.01 9.86
C ASP A 31 -6.50 -0.07 8.71
N ARG A 32 -7.56 0.33 7.99
CA ARG A 32 -7.47 1.31 6.89
C ARG A 32 -6.86 2.62 7.37
N THR A 33 -7.15 3.05 8.59
CA THR A 33 -6.59 4.27 9.20
C THR A 33 -5.08 4.17 9.39
N THR A 34 -4.56 2.98 9.71
CA THR A 34 -3.12 2.74 9.87
C THR A 34 -2.42 2.87 8.54
N VAL A 35 -2.92 2.19 7.50
CA VAL A 35 -2.37 2.28 6.14
C VAL A 35 -2.51 3.70 5.57
N TYR A 36 -3.65 4.36 5.79
CA TYR A 36 -3.84 5.75 5.40
C TYR A 36 -2.81 6.68 6.04
N ARG A 37 -2.46 6.49 7.32
CA ARG A 37 -1.40 7.27 7.98
C ARG A 37 -0.04 7.03 7.33
N TRP A 38 0.30 5.79 6.96
CA TRP A 38 1.56 5.50 6.29
C TRP A 38 1.65 6.19 4.92
N VAL A 39 0.56 6.17 4.16
CA VAL A 39 0.47 6.74 2.82
C VAL A 39 0.41 8.28 2.86
N VAL A 40 -0.53 8.86 3.59
CA VAL A 40 -0.83 10.30 3.55
C VAL A 40 -0.03 11.10 4.59
N LYS A 41 0.05 10.62 5.83
CA LYS A 41 0.70 11.37 6.93
C LYS A 41 2.21 11.22 6.90
N ARG A 42 2.72 10.00 6.69
CA ARG A 42 4.18 9.73 6.68
C ARG A 42 4.80 9.82 5.27
N LYS A 43 4.00 9.90 4.20
CA LYS A 43 4.47 9.93 2.80
C LYS A 43 5.45 8.78 2.45
N LEU A 44 5.30 7.63 3.11
CA LEU A 44 6.17 6.45 2.90
C LEU A 44 5.90 5.75 1.58
N ILE A 45 4.72 6.00 1.02
CA ILE A 45 4.17 5.35 -0.15
C ILE A 45 3.64 6.48 -1.03
N LYS A 46 4.14 6.61 -2.26
CA LYS A 46 3.57 7.57 -3.20
C LYS A 46 2.12 7.19 -3.48
N SER A 47 1.28 8.20 -3.46
CA SER A 47 -0.14 8.06 -3.76
C SER A 47 -0.64 9.19 -4.62
N ARG A 48 -1.72 8.91 -5.33
CA ARG A 48 -2.47 9.84 -6.14
C ARG A 48 -3.90 9.85 -5.65
N MET A 49 -4.51 11.03 -5.57
CA MET A 49 -5.96 11.12 -5.37
C MET A 49 -6.66 10.79 -6.69
N SER A 50 -7.64 9.89 -6.64
CA SER A 50 -8.51 9.65 -7.80
C SER A 50 -9.27 10.94 -8.16
N PRO A 51 -9.37 11.29 -9.45
CA PRO A 51 -10.07 12.49 -9.91
C PRO A 51 -11.59 12.48 -9.66
N GLY A 52 -12.17 11.33 -9.26
CA GLY A 52 -13.59 11.15 -8.95
C GLY A 52 -14.00 11.41 -7.50
N GLY A 53 -13.06 11.77 -6.62
CA GLY A 53 -13.35 12.17 -5.24
C GLY A 53 -13.29 11.04 -4.23
N GLY A 54 -12.19 11.02 -3.48
CA GLY A 54 -12.15 10.49 -2.11
C GLY A 54 -11.15 9.38 -1.85
N GLU A 55 -10.85 8.54 -2.84
CA GLU A 55 -9.94 7.42 -2.64
C GLU A 55 -8.49 7.77 -2.98
N VAL A 56 -7.60 7.35 -2.08
CA VAL A 56 -6.15 7.48 -2.21
C VAL A 56 -5.68 6.21 -2.90
N GLU A 57 -5.31 6.35 -4.16
CA GLU A 57 -4.68 5.30 -4.96
C GLU A 57 -3.18 5.30 -4.65
N ILE A 58 -2.64 4.11 -4.49
CA ILE A 58 -1.25 3.87 -4.18
C ILE A 58 -0.53 3.48 -5.47
N GLU A 59 0.63 4.08 -5.69
CA GLU A 59 1.46 3.74 -6.86
C GLU A 59 1.94 2.29 -6.75
N PRO A 60 1.93 1.53 -7.87
CA PRO A 60 2.24 0.11 -7.87
C PRO A 60 3.62 -0.23 -7.30
N GLU A 61 4.63 0.58 -7.60
CA GLU A 61 6.00 0.37 -7.13
C GLU A 61 6.11 0.43 -5.60
N ASP A 62 5.49 1.43 -4.97
CA ASP A 62 5.51 1.58 -3.52
C ASP A 62 4.65 0.52 -2.83
N ALA A 63 3.50 0.14 -3.41
CA ALA A 63 2.69 -0.96 -2.91
C ALA A 63 3.44 -2.31 -2.97
N LEU A 64 4.16 -2.59 -4.07
CA LEU A 64 5.01 -3.78 -4.20
C LEU A 64 6.13 -3.79 -3.16
N ARG A 65 6.78 -2.65 -2.92
CA ARG A 65 7.79 -2.53 -1.86
C ARG A 65 7.20 -2.81 -0.48
N ALA A 66 6.03 -2.26 -0.18
CA ALA A 66 5.32 -2.51 1.08
C ALA A 66 4.95 -4.00 1.22
N LEU A 67 4.40 -4.62 0.17
CA LEU A 67 4.09 -6.06 0.15
C LEU A 67 5.32 -6.93 0.40
N ALA A 68 6.45 -6.60 -0.23
CA ALA A 68 7.71 -7.31 -0.03
C ALA A 68 8.21 -7.19 1.42
N ASN A 69 8.13 -5.99 2.01
CA ASN A 69 8.51 -5.77 3.41
C ASN A 69 7.61 -6.56 4.37
N TRP A 70 6.29 -6.53 4.15
CA TRP A 70 5.33 -7.29 4.97
C TRP A 70 5.58 -8.80 4.88
N ARG A 71 5.77 -9.34 3.67
CA ARG A 71 6.12 -10.76 3.47
C ARG A 71 7.43 -11.14 4.14
N ALA A 72 8.40 -10.22 4.17
CA ALA A 72 9.68 -10.42 4.86
C ALA A 72 9.59 -10.25 6.38
N GLY A 73 8.40 -9.97 6.95
CA GLY A 73 8.20 -9.69 8.36
C GLY A 73 8.83 -8.37 8.82
N ARG A 74 9.19 -7.48 7.88
CA ARG A 74 9.76 -6.16 8.17
C ARG A 74 8.64 -5.18 8.53
N PRO A 75 8.93 -4.19 9.37
CA PRO A 75 7.97 -3.13 9.66
C PRO A 75 7.58 -2.41 8.37
N LEU A 76 6.27 -2.43 8.08
CA LEU A 76 5.67 -1.68 6.98
C LEU A 76 5.78 -0.16 7.19
N ASP A 77 5.96 0.24 8.44
CA ASP A 77 6.17 1.60 8.88
C ASP A 77 7.65 2.01 8.93
N ALA A 78 8.56 1.11 8.50
CA ALA A 78 9.96 1.45 8.32
C ALA A 78 10.03 2.67 7.40
N GLU A 79 10.41 3.81 7.97
CA GLU A 79 10.76 4.98 7.19
C GLU A 79 11.80 4.53 6.16
N PRO A 80 11.67 4.88 4.85
CA PRO A 80 12.79 4.70 3.96
C PRO A 80 13.92 5.45 4.64
N ASP A 81 14.95 4.70 5.04
CA ASP A 81 16.05 5.18 5.84
C ASP A 81 16.48 6.53 5.26
N ARG A 82 16.12 7.62 5.95
CA ARG A 82 16.65 8.94 5.64
C ARG A 82 18.04 8.90 6.23
N GLU A 83 18.95 8.20 5.54
CA GLU A 83 20.37 8.41 5.72
C GLU A 83 20.60 9.91 5.45
N ALA A 84 21.07 10.56 6.51
CA ALA A 84 21.28 11.99 6.65
C ALA A 84 22.51 12.46 5.88
#